data_AF-A0A842V2K8-F1
#
_entry.id   AF-A0A842V2K8-F1
#
_cell.length_a   1.000
_cell.length_b   1.000
_cell.length_c   1.000
_cell.angle_alpha   90.00
_cell.angle_beta   90.00
_cell.angle_gamma   90.00
#
_symmetry.space_group_name_H-M   'P 1'
#
loop_
_entity.id
_entity.type
_entity.pdbx_description
1 polymer ?
#
loop_
_entity_poly.entity_id
_entity_poly.type
_entity_poly.pdbx_seq_one_letter_code
_entity_poly.pdbx_strand_id
1 'polypeptide(L)' 'MNLTDDEKKAIKIALEKHLEEVKEHEDNINQSIQHLAAEVKYEDFIKKIIKKLS' A
#
# COMPACT_ATOMS: atom_id res chain seq x y z
N MET A 1 7.44 18.44 11.12
CA MET A 1 6.23 17.97 11.82
C MET A 1 6.46 16.51 12.17
N ASN A 2 6.43 16.15 13.46
CA ASN A 2 6.42 14.75 13.88
C ASN A 2 4.96 14.30 13.95
N LEU A 3 4.63 13.23 13.23
CA LEU A 3 3.30 12.61 13.28
C LEU A 3 3.06 12.07 14.71
N THR A 4 1.87 12.35 15.24
CA THR A 4 1.37 11.75 16.47
C THR A 4 1.07 10.26 16.28
N ASP A 5 1.03 9.50 17.37
CA ASP A 5 0.76 8.06 17.31
C ASP A 5 -0.62 7.74 16.73
N ASP A 6 -1.62 8.60 16.99
CA ASP A 6 -2.95 8.50 16.37
C ASP A 6 -2.90 8.75 14.85
N GLU A 7 -2.14 9.73 14.38
CA GLU A 7 -1.95 9.99 12.94
C GLU A 7 -1.23 8.82 12.26
N LYS A 8 -0.19 8.26 12.89
CA LYS A 8 0.51 7.08 12.36
C LYS A 8 -0.41 5.87 12.25
N LYS A 9 -1.26 5.67 13.27
CA LYS A 9 -2.24 4.58 13.30
C LYS A 9 -3.32 4.76 12.24
N ALA A 10 -3.84 5.98 12.07
CA ALA A 10 -4.81 6.29 11.02
C ALA A 10 -4.24 6.08 9.61
N ILE A 11 -3.01 6.57 9.36
CA ILE A 11 -2.32 6.37 8.08
C ILE A 11 -2.07 4.89 7.81
N LYS A 12 -1.65 4.13 8.84
CA LYS A 12 -1.42 2.69 8.71
C LYS A 12 -2.70 1.96 8.28
N ILE A 13 -3.82 2.21 8.96
CA ILE A 13 -5.11 1.59 8.62
C ILE A 13 -5.55 1.96 7.20
N ALA A 14 -5.38 3.23 6.79
CA ALA A 14 -5.73 3.67 5.45
C ALA A 14 -4.89 2.98 4.36
N LEU A 15 -3.58 2.80 4.61
CA LEU A 15 -2.67 2.12 3.69
C LEU A 15 -2.95 0.61 3.58
N GLU A 16 -3.26 -0.05 4.70
CA GLU A 16 -3.64 -1.46 4.71
C GLU A 16 -4.93 -1.69 3.93
N LYS A 17 -5.96 -0.86 4.15
CA LYS A 17 -7.23 -0.95 3.44
C LYS A 17 -7.07 -0.71 1.93
N HIS A 18 -6.24 0.27 1.55
CA HIS A 18 -5.97 0.54 0.14
C HIS A 18 -5.25 -0.63 -0.56
N LEU A 19 -4.34 -1.33 0.13
CA LEU A 19 -3.71 -2.53 -0.42
C LEU A 19 -4.70 -3.68 -0.65
N GLU A 20 -5.69 -3.84 0.23
CA GLU A 20 -6.76 -4.82 0.03
C GLU A 20 -7.63 -4.48 -1.19
N GLU A 21 -8.04 -3.21 -1.33
CA GLU A 21 -8.83 -2.76 -2.49
C GLU A 21 -8.09 -2.97 -3.82
N VAL A 22 -6.78 -2.66 -3.86
CA VAL A 22 -5.96 -2.89 -5.06
C VAL A 22 -5.90 -4.37 -5.42
N LYS A 23 -5.78 -5.26 -4.44
CA LYS A 23 -5.77 -6.72 -4.67
C LYS A 23 -7.10 -7.25 -5.18
N GLU A 24 -8.22 -6.77 -4.65
CA GLU A 24 -9.54 -7.15 -5.15
C GLU A 24 -9.75 -6.71 -6.62
N HIS A 25 -9.09 -5.63 -7.05
CA HIS A 25 -9.14 -5.16 -8.42
C HIS A 25 -8.11 -5.83 -9.35
N GLU A 26 -7.07 -6.47 -8.81
CA GLU A 26 -6.00 -7.15 -9.56
C GLU A 26 -6.52 -8.39 -10.31
N ASP A 27 -7.47 -9.13 -9.74
CA ASP A 27 -8.10 -10.32 -10.35
C ASP A 27 -8.86 -10.03 -11.66
N ASN A 28 -9.13 -8.76 -11.98
CA ASN A 28 -9.90 -8.37 -13.16
C ASN A 28 -9.06 -7.95 -14.36
N ILE A 29 -7.72 -7.91 -14.26
CA ILE A 29 -6.92 -7.19 -15.26
C ILE A 29 -5.85 -8.09 -15.89
N ASN A 30 -5.98 -8.30 -17.20
CA ASN A 30 -4.97 -8.92 -18.06
C ASN A 30 -3.82 -7.91 -18.30
N GLN A 31 -3.06 -7.58 -17.24
CA GLN A 31 -2.06 -6.51 -17.27
C GLN A 31 -0.75 -6.92 -17.93
N SER A 32 -0.10 -5.94 -18.59
CA SER A 32 1.27 -6.09 -19.08
C SER A 32 2.28 -6.30 -17.94
N ILE A 33 3.36 -7.03 -18.20
CA ILE A 33 4.45 -7.30 -17.23
C ILE A 33 5.01 -6.03 -16.55
N GLN A 34 5.00 -4.89 -17.25
CA GLN A 34 5.47 -3.61 -16.72
C GLN A 34 4.54 -3.05 -15.63
N HIS A 35 3.23 -3.26 -15.77
CA HIS A 35 2.25 -2.86 -14.75
C HIS A 35 2.36 -3.75 -13.51
N LEU A 36 2.46 -5.07 -13.68
CA LEU A 36 2.71 -6.01 -12.58
C LEU A 36 3.99 -5.64 -11.80
N ALA A 37 5.07 -5.28 -12.51
CA ALA A 37 6.31 -4.83 -11.86
C ALA A 37 6.16 -3.48 -11.12
N ALA A 38 5.26 -2.60 -11.57
CA ALA A 38 4.94 -1.35 -10.88
C ALA A 38 4.10 -1.61 -9.63
N GLU A 39 3.12 -2.51 -9.69
CA GLU A 39 2.28 -2.94 -8.56
C GLU A 39 3.12 -3.62 -7.47
N VAL A 40 4.04 -4.53 -7.83
CA VAL A 40 4.97 -5.15 -6.86
C VAL A 40 5.84 -4.09 -6.16
N LYS A 41 6.40 -3.14 -6.91
CA LYS A 41 7.20 -2.04 -6.34
C LYS A 41 6.36 -1.11 -5.47
N TYR A 42 5.10 -0.89 -5.84
CA TYR A 42 4.14 -0.11 -5.08
C TYR A 42 3.78 -0.80 -3.77
N GLU A 43 3.50 -2.10 -3.79
CA GLU A 43 3.24 -2.89 -2.58
C GLU A 43 4.44 -2.84 -1.62
N ASP A 44 5.66 -3.05 -2.14
CA ASP A 44 6.90 -2.94 -1.37
C ASP A 44 7.09 -1.54 -0.76
N PHE A 45 6.74 -0.49 -1.50
CA PHE A 45 6.81 0.89 -1.04
C PHE A 45 5.83 1.14 0.13
N ILE A 46 4.58 0.72 -0.02
CA ILE A 46 3.55 0.88 1.01
C ILE A 46 3.93 0.09 2.28
N LYS A 47 4.41 -1.16 2.13
CA LYS A 47 4.92 -1.98 3.25
C LYS A 47 6.07 -1.30 3.98
N LYS A 48 7.00 -0.64 3.26
CA LYS A 48 8.08 0.14 3.88
C LYS A 48 7.58 1.35 4.66
N ILE A 49 6.53 2.04 4.17
CA ILE A 49 5.90 3.14 4.90
C ILE A 49 5.24 2.62 6.18
N ILE A 50 4.45 1.55 6.11
CA ILE A 50 3.81 0.94 7.27
C ILE A 50 4.85 0.55 8.34
N LYS A 51 5.98 -0.03 7.92
CA LYS A 51 7.08 -0.38 8.83
C LYS A 51 7.74 0.83 9.50
N LYS A 52 7.82 1.97 8.81
CA LYS A 52 8.34 3.24 9.36
C LYS A 52 7.36 3.96 10.28
N LEU A 53 6.06 3.65 10.16
CA LEU A 53 5.00 4.18 11.00
C LEU A 53 4.81 3.39 12.31
N SER A 54 5.48 2.24 12.45
CA SER A 54 5.49 1.40 13.66
C SER A 54 6.58 1.81 14.64
#